data_AF-A0A2A3YYR5-F1
#
_entry.id   AF-A0A2A3YYR5-F1
#
_cell.length_a   1.000
_cell.length_b   1.000
_cell.length_c   1.000
_cell.angle_alpha   90.00
_cell.angle_beta   90.00
_cell.angle_gamma   90.00
#
_symmetry.space_group_name_H-M   'P 1'
#
loop_
_entity.id
_entity.type
_entity.pdbx_description
1 polymer ?
#
loop_
_entity_poly.entity_id
_entity_poly.type
_entity_poly.pdbx_seq_one_letter_code
_entity_poly.pdbx_strand_id
1 'polypeptide(L)'
;MREIQSDASAVARSTTIAAICWILAGIVYLLAEAITASAFPHYSYAMNYISDLGVPDVEMLGDRAIDSPLHMVINMAFVVQGLLFAAASICMVRGSRLPLRVPIIVFALFHALGMVLIAVVNGGQHNNELGLGWVHLLGALFAFLGGHLTAICVGISLLLSRRSSFGRPSRLIGVISVVIGLIGILGIVMLQVDVRAVPRTVLPDGVWERIGMYAIIVWEIGYGALLLSRLRTHTPLSDRSATALN
;
A
#
# COMPACT_ATOMS: atom_id res chain seq x y z
N MET A 1 27.50 27.03 -7.50
CA MET A 1 26.64 26.61 -8.64
C MET A 1 26.59 25.08 -8.81
N ARG A 2 27.73 24.37 -8.87
CA ARG A 2 27.76 22.89 -8.95
C ARG A 2 27.05 22.17 -7.80
N GLU A 3 27.21 22.64 -6.56
CA GLU A 3 26.66 22.01 -5.34
C GLU A 3 25.11 22.10 -5.25
N ILE A 4 24.52 23.20 -5.71
CA ILE A 4 23.07 23.36 -5.79
C ILE A 4 22.47 22.43 -6.86
N GLN A 5 23.19 22.22 -7.95
CA GLN A 5 22.76 21.37 -9.06
C GLN A 5 22.85 19.88 -8.70
N SER A 6 23.85 19.47 -7.90
CA SER A 6 23.93 18.10 -7.36
C SER A 6 22.78 17.79 -6.41
N ASP A 7 22.42 18.72 -5.52
CA ASP A 7 21.32 18.52 -4.55
C ASP A 7 19.95 18.40 -5.24
N ALA A 8 19.70 19.24 -6.24
CA ALA A 8 18.48 19.18 -7.04
C ALA A 8 18.35 17.83 -7.78
N SER A 9 19.45 17.34 -8.35
CA SER A 9 19.48 16.04 -9.05
C SER A 9 19.24 14.86 -8.11
N ALA A 10 19.78 14.92 -6.88
CA ALA A 10 19.59 13.88 -5.88
C ALA A 10 18.14 13.82 -5.38
N VAL A 11 17.51 14.98 -5.17
CA VAL A 11 16.10 15.08 -4.78
C VAL A 11 15.17 14.56 -5.88
N ALA A 12 15.42 14.91 -7.14
CA ALA A 12 14.65 14.42 -8.28
C ALA A 12 14.77 12.89 -8.43
N ARG A 13 15.99 12.36 -8.27
CA ARG A 13 16.24 10.90 -8.27
C ARG A 13 15.50 10.19 -7.14
N SER A 14 15.58 10.71 -5.92
CA SER A 14 14.88 10.14 -4.75
C SER A 14 13.36 10.12 -4.95
N THR A 15 12.80 11.19 -5.52
CA THR A 15 11.37 11.28 -5.83
C THR A 15 10.96 10.28 -6.92
N THR A 16 11.80 10.10 -7.95
CA THR A 16 11.57 9.12 -9.02
C THR A 16 11.56 7.70 -8.48
N ILE A 17 12.54 7.34 -7.65
CA ILE A 17 12.60 6.02 -7.00
C ILE A 17 11.36 5.80 -6.15
N ALA A 18 10.98 6.79 -5.33
CA ALA A 18 9.77 6.68 -4.50
C ALA A 18 8.52 6.37 -5.32
N ALA A 19 8.34 7.11 -6.42
CA ALA A 19 7.20 6.95 -7.30
C ALA A 19 7.16 5.56 -7.98
N ILE A 20 8.29 5.10 -8.50
CA ILE A 20 8.40 3.77 -9.13
C ILE A 20 8.13 2.67 -8.10
N CYS A 21 8.73 2.76 -6.90
CA CYS A 21 8.51 1.78 -5.85
C CYS A 21 7.04 1.66 -5.45
N TRP A 22 6.32 2.77 -5.25
CA TRP A 22 4.88 2.71 -4.92
C TRP A 22 4.02 2.17 -6.06
N ILE A 23 4.30 2.53 -7.32
CA ILE A 23 3.57 1.98 -8.47
C ILE A 23 3.81 0.46 -8.58
N LEU A 24 5.06 0.03 -8.47
CA LEU A 24 5.42 -1.39 -8.54
C LEU A 24 4.85 -2.18 -7.37
N ALA A 25 4.83 -1.62 -6.16
CA ALA A 25 4.21 -2.24 -4.99
C ALA A 25 2.75 -2.63 -5.31
N GLY A 26 1.98 -1.67 -5.83
CA GLY A 26 0.57 -1.88 -6.11
C GLY A 26 0.31 -2.83 -7.26
N ILE A 27 1.09 -2.71 -8.34
CA ILE A 27 0.99 -3.61 -9.50
C ILE A 27 1.33 -5.05 -9.11
N VAL A 28 2.41 -5.26 -8.34
CA VAL A 28 2.82 -6.60 -7.89
C VAL A 28 1.71 -7.25 -7.07
N TYR A 29 1.12 -6.51 -6.13
CA TYR A 29 0.00 -7.02 -5.34
C TYR A 29 -1.22 -7.36 -6.20
N LEU A 30 -1.69 -6.46 -7.08
CA LEU A 30 -2.88 -6.68 -7.90
C LEU A 30 -2.72 -7.87 -8.85
N LEU A 31 -1.54 -8.00 -9.47
CA LEU A 31 -1.25 -9.13 -10.36
C LEU A 31 -1.20 -10.44 -9.57
N ALA A 32 -0.54 -10.45 -8.41
CA ALA A 32 -0.45 -11.65 -7.59
C ALA A 32 -1.81 -12.08 -7.03
N GLU A 33 -2.66 -11.14 -6.61
CA GLU A 33 -4.02 -11.45 -6.16
C GLU A 33 -4.82 -12.06 -7.31
N ALA A 34 -4.83 -11.42 -8.48
CA ALA A 34 -5.57 -11.91 -9.64
C ALA A 34 -5.08 -13.29 -10.12
N ILE A 35 -3.75 -13.51 -10.17
CA ILE A 35 -3.16 -14.79 -10.54
C ILE A 35 -3.55 -15.87 -9.52
N THR A 36 -3.40 -15.59 -8.22
CA THR A 36 -3.69 -16.58 -7.17
C THR A 36 -5.18 -16.90 -7.13
N ALA A 37 -6.05 -15.89 -7.19
CA ALA A 37 -7.49 -16.05 -7.23
C ALA A 37 -7.97 -16.82 -8.48
N SER A 38 -7.31 -16.66 -9.63
CA SER A 38 -7.67 -17.38 -10.86
C SER A 38 -7.41 -18.88 -10.78
N ALA A 39 -6.49 -19.32 -9.91
CA ALA A 39 -6.17 -20.72 -9.68
C ALA A 39 -6.92 -21.32 -8.49
N PHE A 40 -7.57 -20.50 -7.68
CA PHE A 40 -8.29 -20.91 -6.47
C PHE A 40 -9.72 -21.36 -6.86
N PRO A 41 -10.08 -22.64 -6.70
CA PRO A 41 -11.39 -23.17 -7.08
C PRO A 41 -12.54 -22.46 -6.34
N HIS A 42 -13.55 -22.00 -7.10
CA HIS A 42 -14.74 -21.32 -6.56
C HIS A 42 -14.45 -20.03 -5.75
N TYR A 43 -13.29 -19.40 -5.96
CA TYR A 43 -12.94 -18.17 -5.26
C TYR A 43 -13.95 -17.05 -5.50
N SER A 44 -14.33 -16.37 -4.43
CA SER A 44 -15.22 -15.22 -4.45
C SER A 44 -14.57 -14.02 -3.80
N TYR A 45 -14.38 -12.93 -4.54
CA TYR A 45 -13.89 -11.65 -4.02
C TYR A 45 -14.81 -11.04 -2.95
N ALA A 46 -16.06 -11.48 -2.85
CA ALA A 46 -16.97 -11.03 -1.81
C ALA A 46 -16.86 -11.90 -0.54
N MET A 47 -16.79 -13.22 -0.71
CA MET A 47 -16.90 -14.15 0.42
C MET A 47 -15.56 -14.58 0.99
N ASN A 48 -14.52 -14.66 0.16
CA ASN A 48 -13.19 -15.05 0.59
C ASN A 48 -12.36 -13.84 1.01
N TYR A 49 -11.56 -14.05 2.03
CA TYR A 49 -10.55 -13.10 2.42
C TYR A 49 -9.41 -13.06 1.41
N ILE A 50 -8.70 -11.95 1.37
CA ILE A 50 -7.39 -11.82 0.72
C ILE A 50 -6.41 -12.75 1.44
N SER A 51 -6.47 -12.84 2.78
CA SER A 51 -5.62 -13.73 3.57
C SER A 51 -5.84 -15.22 3.27
N ASP A 52 -7.05 -15.62 2.84
CA ASP A 52 -7.35 -16.98 2.38
C ASP A 52 -6.45 -17.40 1.20
N LEU A 53 -6.08 -16.45 0.32
CA LEU A 53 -5.19 -16.73 -0.80
C LEU A 53 -3.79 -17.16 -0.32
N GLY A 54 -3.37 -16.77 0.88
CA GLY A 54 -2.04 -17.07 1.43
C GLY A 54 -1.96 -18.41 2.17
N VAL A 55 -3.05 -19.16 2.26
CA VAL A 55 -3.12 -20.42 3.01
C VAL A 55 -2.66 -21.60 2.13
N PRO A 56 -1.66 -22.39 2.57
CA PRO A 56 -1.12 -23.49 1.77
C PRO A 56 -1.95 -24.77 1.80
N ASP A 57 -2.67 -25.01 2.90
CA ASP A 57 -3.40 -26.24 3.13
C ASP A 57 -4.80 -26.17 2.50
N VAL A 58 -5.31 -27.33 2.06
CA VAL A 58 -6.70 -27.47 1.61
C VAL A 58 -7.56 -27.74 2.85
N GLU A 59 -8.39 -26.79 3.23
CA GLU A 59 -9.10 -26.82 4.52
C GLU A 59 -10.41 -26.03 4.53
N MET A 60 -11.14 -26.10 5.66
CA MET A 60 -12.32 -25.28 5.92
C MET A 60 -12.01 -24.24 7.01
N LEU A 61 -12.08 -22.95 6.67
CA LEU A 61 -11.94 -21.84 7.61
C LEU A 61 -13.31 -21.21 7.88
N GLY A 62 -13.98 -21.70 8.93
CA GLY A 62 -15.40 -21.41 9.14
C GLY A 62 -16.22 -22.00 7.98
N ASP A 63 -17.03 -21.19 7.33
CA ASP A 63 -17.85 -21.61 6.18
C ASP A 63 -17.14 -21.45 4.83
N ARG A 64 -15.83 -21.12 4.82
CA ARG A 64 -15.06 -20.89 3.60
C ARG A 64 -14.18 -22.10 3.30
N ALA A 65 -14.41 -22.72 2.13
CA ALA A 65 -13.53 -23.74 1.58
C ALA A 65 -12.27 -23.09 1.02
N ILE A 66 -11.12 -23.53 1.50
CA ILE A 66 -9.81 -23.01 1.14
C ILE A 66 -9.06 -24.04 0.30
N ASP A 67 -8.65 -23.62 -0.89
CA ASP A 67 -7.76 -24.36 -1.78
C ASP A 67 -7.02 -23.31 -2.62
N SER A 68 -5.82 -22.91 -2.18
CA SER A 68 -4.99 -21.90 -2.84
C SER A 68 -3.70 -22.52 -3.40
N PRO A 69 -3.74 -23.15 -4.59
CA PRO A 69 -2.58 -23.82 -5.18
C PRO A 69 -1.39 -22.88 -5.42
N LEU A 70 -1.66 -21.59 -5.63
CA LEU A 70 -0.65 -20.56 -5.89
C LEU A 70 -0.41 -19.64 -4.68
N HIS A 71 -0.68 -20.08 -3.46
CA HIS A 71 -0.51 -19.28 -2.24
C HIS A 71 0.87 -18.62 -2.10
N MET A 72 1.94 -19.26 -2.60
CA MET A 72 3.28 -18.68 -2.59
C MET A 72 3.36 -17.39 -3.42
N VAL A 73 2.59 -17.27 -4.50
CA VAL A 73 2.60 -16.09 -5.38
C VAL A 73 2.13 -14.86 -4.60
N ILE A 74 0.98 -14.95 -3.92
CA ILE A 74 0.47 -13.83 -3.13
C ILE A 74 1.31 -13.56 -1.88
N ASN A 75 1.81 -14.60 -1.19
CA ASN A 75 2.65 -14.42 0.00
C ASN A 75 3.98 -13.72 -0.34
N MET A 76 4.62 -14.09 -1.45
CA MET A 76 5.80 -13.37 -1.93
C MET A 76 5.47 -11.93 -2.35
N ALA A 77 4.31 -11.72 -2.98
CA ALA A 77 3.87 -10.39 -3.37
C ALA A 77 3.58 -9.49 -2.16
N PHE A 78 3.05 -10.03 -1.05
CA PHE A 78 2.91 -9.28 0.20
C PHE A 78 4.25 -8.78 0.72
N VAL A 79 5.26 -9.65 0.81
CA VAL A 79 6.61 -9.26 1.24
C VAL A 79 7.18 -8.17 0.31
N VAL A 80 7.11 -8.38 -1.00
CA VAL A 80 7.63 -7.43 -2.00
C VAL A 80 6.89 -6.09 -1.94
N GLN A 81 5.56 -6.10 -1.87
CA GLN A 81 4.73 -4.90 -1.79
C GLN A 81 5.09 -4.09 -0.53
N GLY A 82 5.15 -4.72 0.64
CA GLY A 82 5.48 -4.04 1.89
C GLY A 82 6.88 -3.41 1.87
N LEU A 83 7.89 -4.13 1.38
CA LEU A 83 9.25 -3.61 1.26
C LEU A 83 9.35 -2.45 0.26
N LEU A 84 8.69 -2.55 -0.90
CA LEU A 84 8.63 -1.47 -1.88
C LEU A 84 7.91 -0.24 -1.33
N PHE A 85 6.82 -0.42 -0.58
CA PHE A 85 6.10 0.68 0.06
C PHE A 85 6.95 1.41 1.11
N ALA A 86 7.68 0.68 1.94
CA ALA A 86 8.60 1.27 2.91
C ALA A 86 9.76 2.01 2.22
N ALA A 87 10.37 1.40 1.20
CA ALA A 87 11.41 2.04 0.40
C ALA A 87 10.91 3.33 -0.25
N ALA A 88 9.70 3.31 -0.81
CA ALA A 88 9.08 4.47 -1.40
C ALA A 88 8.87 5.60 -0.38
N SER A 89 8.36 5.28 0.80
CA SER A 89 8.12 6.23 1.88
C SER A 89 9.43 6.87 2.37
N ILE A 90 10.49 6.08 2.54
CA ILE A 90 11.82 6.57 2.92
C ILE A 90 12.40 7.49 1.83
N CYS A 91 12.36 7.07 0.56
CA CYS A 91 12.83 7.86 -0.57
C CYS A 91 12.04 9.17 -0.73
N MET A 92 10.72 9.14 -0.51
CA MET A 92 9.87 10.32 -0.52
C MET A 92 10.29 11.30 0.58
N VAL A 93 10.43 10.84 1.81
CA VAL A 93 10.79 11.69 2.95
C VAL A 93 12.20 12.28 2.83
N ARG A 94 13.14 11.57 2.20
CA ARG A 94 14.48 12.09 1.87
C ARG A 94 14.47 13.15 0.77
N GLY A 95 13.60 12.98 -0.23
CA GLY A 95 13.43 13.91 -1.34
C GLY A 95 12.54 15.12 -1.02
N SER A 96 11.88 15.16 0.14
CA SER A 96 10.87 16.18 0.44
C SER A 96 11.06 16.81 1.81
N ARG A 97 10.45 17.98 2.01
CA ARG A 97 10.42 18.68 3.31
C ARG A 97 9.07 18.57 4.00
N LEU A 98 8.53 17.36 4.09
CA LEU A 98 7.27 17.11 4.80
C LEU A 98 7.44 17.37 6.31
N PRO A 99 6.44 17.91 7.02
CA PRO A 99 6.49 18.08 8.48
C PRO A 99 6.36 16.76 9.25
N LEU A 100 5.59 15.77 8.77
CA LEU A 100 5.36 14.50 9.48
C LEU A 100 6.31 13.37 9.04
N ARG A 101 7.59 13.69 8.80
CA ARG A 101 8.59 12.73 8.26
C ARG A 101 8.72 11.45 9.07
N VAL A 102 8.85 11.60 10.39
CA VAL A 102 9.07 10.47 11.29
C VAL A 102 7.83 9.57 11.35
N PRO A 103 6.61 10.10 11.60
CA PRO A 103 5.38 9.29 11.51
C PRO A 103 5.22 8.55 10.18
N ILE A 104 5.48 9.21 9.04
CA ILE A 104 5.41 8.58 7.71
C ILE A 104 6.29 7.34 7.61
N ILE A 105 7.56 7.45 8.06
CA ILE A 105 8.50 6.32 8.01
C ILE A 105 8.06 5.23 8.98
N VAL A 106 7.71 5.59 10.22
CA VAL A 106 7.30 4.61 11.24
C VAL A 106 6.08 3.80 10.78
N PHE A 107 5.03 4.46 10.28
CA PHE A 107 3.84 3.77 9.79
C PHE A 107 4.11 2.94 8.53
N ALA A 108 5.01 3.40 7.64
CA ALA A 108 5.40 2.62 6.47
C ALA A 108 6.20 1.36 6.86
N LEU A 109 7.02 1.44 7.91
CA LEU A 109 7.73 0.28 8.45
C LEU A 109 6.76 -0.68 9.15
N PHE A 110 5.74 -0.18 9.86
CA PHE A 110 4.68 -1.05 10.39
C PHE A 110 3.90 -1.73 9.26
N HIS A 111 3.55 -1.01 8.20
CA HIS A 111 2.93 -1.62 7.02
C HIS A 111 3.80 -2.77 6.48
N ALA A 112 5.08 -2.51 6.20
CA ALA A 112 6.00 -3.52 5.70
C ALA A 112 6.14 -4.72 6.63
N LEU A 113 6.27 -4.48 7.94
CA LEU A 113 6.31 -5.54 8.95
C LEU A 113 5.03 -6.36 8.94
N GLY A 114 3.87 -5.72 8.87
CA GLY A 114 2.58 -6.38 8.80
C GLY A 114 2.45 -7.26 7.55
N MET A 115 2.82 -6.74 6.38
CA MET A 115 2.81 -7.48 5.12
C MET A 115 3.72 -8.71 5.18
N VAL A 116 4.89 -8.61 5.82
CA VAL A 116 5.77 -9.77 6.05
C VAL A 116 5.13 -10.77 7.00
N LEU A 117 4.55 -10.30 8.11
CA LEU A 117 3.92 -11.16 9.12
C LEU A 117 2.75 -11.96 8.53
N ILE A 118 1.86 -11.36 7.75
CA ILE A 118 0.75 -12.10 7.12
C ILE A 118 1.22 -13.10 6.07
N ALA A 119 2.35 -12.84 5.42
CA ALA A 119 2.92 -13.73 4.41
C ALA A 119 3.59 -14.97 5.04
N VAL A 120 4.29 -14.79 6.16
CA VAL A 120 5.01 -15.88 6.85
C VAL A 120 4.13 -16.62 7.87
N VAL A 121 3.18 -15.91 8.48
CA VAL A 121 2.13 -16.47 9.34
C VAL A 121 0.78 -16.21 8.69
N ASN A 122 0.40 -17.08 7.75
CA ASN A 122 -0.91 -17.04 7.10
C ASN A 122 -2.04 -17.44 8.07
N GLY A 123 -3.29 -17.16 7.68
CA GLY A 123 -4.48 -17.35 8.53
C GLY A 123 -5.03 -18.77 8.62
N GLY A 124 -4.32 -19.79 8.13
CA GLY A 124 -4.79 -21.18 8.07
C GLY A 124 -4.84 -21.90 9.42
N GLN A 125 -5.52 -23.06 9.48
CA GLN A 125 -5.69 -23.82 10.74
C GLN A 125 -4.35 -24.25 11.32
N HIS A 126 -3.39 -24.64 10.49
CA HIS A 126 -2.07 -25.06 10.97
C HIS A 126 -1.42 -24.00 11.88
N ASN A 127 -1.43 -22.71 11.48
CA ASN A 127 -0.89 -21.64 12.31
C ASN A 127 -1.75 -21.37 13.55
N ASN A 128 -3.06 -21.56 13.47
CA ASN A 128 -3.95 -21.42 14.63
C ASN A 128 -3.68 -22.50 15.68
N GLU A 129 -3.47 -23.75 15.26
CA GLU A 129 -3.12 -24.88 16.12
C GLU A 129 -1.76 -24.70 16.80
N LEU A 130 -0.81 -24.05 16.11
CA LEU A 130 0.48 -23.63 16.68
C LEU A 130 0.37 -22.42 17.64
N GLY A 131 -0.83 -21.85 17.83
CA GLY A 131 -1.04 -20.67 18.67
C GLY A 131 -0.56 -19.37 18.03
N LEU A 132 -0.36 -19.33 16.71
CA LEU A 132 0.15 -18.19 15.96
C LEU A 132 -0.95 -17.35 15.29
N GLY A 133 -2.23 -17.71 15.43
CA GLY A 133 -3.35 -16.94 14.85
C GLY A 133 -3.38 -15.46 15.27
N TRP A 134 -2.96 -15.13 16.49
CA TRP A 134 -2.85 -13.75 16.95
C TRP A 134 -1.71 -12.98 16.25
N VAL A 135 -0.65 -13.67 15.82
CA VAL A 135 0.46 -13.08 15.06
C VAL A 135 -0.03 -12.70 13.66
N HIS A 136 -0.83 -13.57 13.02
CA HIS A 136 -1.49 -13.24 11.76
C HIS A 136 -2.37 -11.99 11.90
N LEU A 137 -3.22 -11.95 12.94
CA LEU A 137 -4.11 -10.80 13.19
C LEU A 137 -3.32 -9.50 13.48
N LEU A 138 -2.22 -9.59 14.23
CA LEU A 138 -1.33 -8.46 14.48
C LEU A 138 -0.64 -7.99 13.20
N GLY A 139 -0.21 -8.93 12.35
CA GLY A 139 0.34 -8.67 11.03
C GLY A 139 -0.67 -7.92 10.15
N ALA A 140 -1.92 -8.39 10.10
CA ALA A 140 -3.00 -7.73 9.39
C ALA A 140 -3.21 -6.31 9.95
N LEU A 141 -3.34 -6.13 11.26
CA LEU A 141 -3.48 -4.82 11.88
C LEU A 141 -2.37 -3.85 11.43
N PHE A 142 -1.12 -4.27 11.49
CA PHE A 142 0.03 -3.45 11.08
C PHE A 142 0.04 -3.16 9.58
N ALA A 143 -0.25 -4.16 8.75
CA ALA A 143 -0.33 -4.02 7.29
C ALA A 143 -1.35 -2.94 6.93
N PHE A 144 -2.61 -3.12 7.33
CA PHE A 144 -3.66 -2.21 6.92
C PHE A 144 -3.52 -0.83 7.60
N LEU A 145 -3.35 -0.78 8.93
CA LEU A 145 -3.31 0.49 9.65
C LEU A 145 -2.06 1.30 9.29
N GLY A 146 -0.90 0.65 9.17
CA GLY A 146 0.36 1.32 8.81
C GLY A 146 0.27 2.01 7.44
N GLY A 147 -0.26 1.32 6.43
CA GLY A 147 -0.37 1.87 5.08
C GLY A 147 -1.26 3.12 5.03
N HIS A 148 -2.45 3.03 5.64
CA HIS A 148 -3.38 4.15 5.66
C HIS A 148 -2.91 5.32 6.52
N LEU A 149 -2.27 5.06 7.66
CA LEU A 149 -1.69 6.13 8.48
C LEU A 149 -0.53 6.82 7.74
N THR A 150 0.26 6.10 6.95
CA THR A 150 1.24 6.72 6.03
C THR A 150 0.55 7.64 5.04
N ALA A 151 -0.51 7.19 4.36
CA ALA A 151 -1.26 8.01 3.42
C ALA A 151 -1.84 9.29 4.07
N ILE A 152 -2.42 9.15 5.27
CA ILE A 152 -2.96 10.26 6.06
C ILE A 152 -1.84 11.24 6.46
N CYS A 153 -0.71 10.77 6.97
CA CYS A 153 0.40 11.63 7.36
C CYS A 153 1.03 12.36 6.17
N VAL A 154 1.12 11.71 5.01
CA VAL A 154 1.50 12.37 3.75
C VAL A 154 0.47 13.45 3.39
N GLY A 155 -0.82 13.12 3.45
CA GLY A 155 -1.89 14.06 3.14
C GLY A 155 -1.90 15.30 4.03
N ILE A 156 -1.85 15.11 5.35
CA ILE A 156 -1.74 16.19 6.35
C ILE A 156 -0.48 17.01 6.11
N SER A 157 0.66 16.37 5.81
CA SER A 157 1.90 17.07 5.50
C SER A 157 1.78 18.02 4.31
N LEU A 158 1.04 17.64 3.27
CA LEU A 158 0.76 18.48 2.11
C LEU A 158 -0.20 19.63 2.43
N LEU A 159 -1.14 19.42 3.35
CA LEU A 159 -2.09 20.45 3.81
C LEU A 159 -1.42 21.51 4.70
N LEU A 160 -0.50 21.10 5.57
CA LEU A 160 0.25 21.99 6.46
C LEU A 160 1.34 22.80 5.74
N SER A 161 1.83 22.31 4.60
CA SER A 161 2.92 22.93 3.86
C SER A 161 2.49 24.22 3.15
N ARG A 162 2.72 25.39 3.78
CA ARG A 162 2.45 26.73 3.21
C ARG A 162 3.26 27.07 1.96
N ARG A 163 4.38 26.38 1.76
CA ARG A 163 5.38 26.60 0.70
C ARG A 163 5.67 25.32 -0.06
N SER A 164 4.66 24.47 -0.26
CA SER A 164 4.86 23.28 -1.10
C SER A 164 5.29 23.76 -2.49
N SER A 165 6.33 23.16 -3.07
CA SER A 165 6.68 23.37 -4.48
C SER A 165 5.56 22.95 -5.45
N PHE A 166 4.40 22.53 -4.92
CA PHE A 166 3.28 21.93 -5.63
C PHE A 166 2.08 22.86 -5.85
N GLY A 167 2.08 24.09 -5.31
CA GLY A 167 1.00 25.09 -5.49
C GLY A 167 -0.38 24.66 -4.94
N ARG A 168 -1.47 25.34 -5.34
CA ARG A 168 -2.88 24.98 -5.01
C ARG A 168 -3.22 23.48 -5.17
N PRO A 169 -2.72 22.76 -6.20
CA PRO A 169 -2.93 21.32 -6.34
C PRO A 169 -2.49 20.47 -5.13
N SER A 170 -1.51 20.94 -4.33
CA SER A 170 -1.00 20.17 -3.17
C SER A 170 -2.07 19.93 -2.11
N ARG A 171 -3.02 20.85 -1.95
CA ARG A 171 -4.09 20.70 -0.96
C ARG A 171 -5.12 19.65 -1.38
N LEU A 172 -5.53 19.65 -2.65
CA LEU A 172 -6.47 18.65 -3.16
C LEU A 172 -5.89 17.24 -3.00
N ILE A 173 -4.62 17.05 -3.38
CA ILE A 173 -3.91 15.79 -3.19
C ILE A 173 -3.85 15.43 -1.69
N GLY A 174 -3.57 16.42 -0.84
CA GLY A 174 -3.56 16.24 0.60
C GLY A 174 -4.90 15.71 1.15
N VAL A 175 -6.02 16.32 0.72
CA VAL A 175 -7.38 15.87 1.10
C VAL A 175 -7.66 14.46 0.57
N ILE A 176 -7.37 14.20 -0.71
CA ILE A 176 -7.60 12.88 -1.33
C ILE A 176 -6.83 11.80 -0.56
N SER A 177 -5.55 12.03 -0.23
CA SER A 177 -4.75 11.09 0.56
C SER A 177 -5.36 10.80 1.94
N VAL A 178 -5.85 11.82 2.64
CA VAL A 178 -6.51 11.64 3.94
C VAL A 178 -7.81 10.85 3.78
N VAL A 179 -8.65 11.21 2.82
CA VAL A 179 -9.94 10.56 2.58
C VAL A 179 -9.75 9.09 2.22
N ILE A 180 -8.83 8.77 1.30
CA ILE A 180 -8.56 7.37 0.94
C ILE A 180 -8.04 6.58 2.14
N GLY A 181 -7.13 7.16 2.95
CA GLY A 181 -6.68 6.53 4.18
C GLY A 181 -7.81 6.27 5.18
N LEU A 182 -8.75 7.20 5.34
CA LEU A 182 -9.92 7.02 6.21
C LEU A 182 -10.89 5.97 5.68
N ILE A 183 -11.11 5.89 4.37
CA ILE A 183 -11.93 4.83 3.75
C ILE A 183 -11.32 3.45 4.03
N GLY A 184 -10.01 3.33 3.91
CA GLY A 184 -9.32 2.08 4.20
C GLY A 184 -9.44 1.67 5.67
N ILE A 185 -9.24 2.62 6.61
CA ILE A 185 -9.45 2.37 8.04
C ILE A 185 -10.88 1.95 8.33
N LEU A 186 -11.87 2.57 7.69
CA LEU A 186 -13.28 2.18 7.82
C LEU A 186 -13.49 0.72 7.38
N GLY A 187 -12.88 0.29 6.27
CA GLY A 187 -12.94 -1.11 5.81
C GLY A 187 -12.46 -2.10 6.88
N ILE A 188 -11.31 -1.83 7.52
CA ILE A 188 -10.77 -2.68 8.58
C ILE A 188 -11.70 -2.71 9.80
N VAL A 189 -12.18 -1.54 10.23
CA VAL A 189 -13.05 -1.42 11.41
C VAL A 189 -14.34 -2.20 11.17
N MET A 190 -14.95 -2.05 9.99
CA MET A 190 -16.18 -2.77 9.65
C MET A 190 -15.95 -4.28 9.54
N LEU A 191 -14.83 -4.73 8.99
CA LEU A 191 -14.46 -6.16 9.00
C LEU A 191 -14.41 -6.72 10.43
N GLN A 192 -13.81 -6.00 11.39
CA GLN A 192 -13.76 -6.45 12.78
C GLN A 192 -15.13 -6.41 13.47
N VAL A 193 -16.00 -5.46 13.11
CA VAL A 193 -17.36 -5.37 13.64
C VAL A 193 -18.22 -6.52 13.12
N ASP A 194 -18.17 -6.83 11.83
CA ASP A 194 -18.94 -7.94 11.22
C ASP A 194 -18.58 -9.28 11.86
N VAL A 195 -17.28 -9.59 11.87
CA VAL A 195 -16.76 -10.86 12.41
C VAL A 195 -17.07 -11.04 13.91
N ARG A 196 -17.15 -9.97 14.71
CA ARG A 196 -17.19 -10.07 16.19
C ARG A 196 -18.52 -9.72 16.83
N ALA A 197 -19.37 -8.93 16.17
CA ALA A 197 -20.49 -8.29 16.86
C ALA A 197 -21.86 -8.56 16.23
N VAL A 198 -21.96 -8.77 14.90
CA VAL A 198 -23.25 -8.87 14.21
C VAL A 198 -23.18 -9.88 13.08
N PRO A 199 -23.73 -11.12 13.26
CA PRO A 199 -23.83 -12.06 12.15
C PRO A 199 -24.77 -11.49 11.09
N ARG A 200 -24.23 -11.13 9.92
CA ARG A 200 -24.85 -10.47 8.74
C ARG A 200 -24.79 -8.94 8.77
N THR A 201 -23.66 -8.36 8.39
CA THR A 201 -23.61 -6.93 8.05
C THR A 201 -23.97 -6.60 6.58
N VAL A 202 -23.89 -5.31 6.28
CA VAL A 202 -24.24 -4.62 5.03
C VAL A 202 -23.47 -5.15 3.82
N LEU A 203 -22.23 -5.61 4.00
CA LEU A 203 -21.38 -6.16 2.93
C LEU A 203 -20.69 -7.44 3.43
N PRO A 204 -20.44 -8.43 2.54
CA PRO A 204 -19.66 -9.61 2.88
C PRO A 204 -18.25 -9.29 3.36
N ASP A 205 -17.70 -10.10 4.27
CA ASP A 205 -16.42 -9.81 4.95
C ASP A 205 -15.25 -9.59 3.97
N GLY A 206 -15.18 -10.38 2.88
CA GLY A 206 -14.14 -10.24 1.84
C GLY A 206 -14.22 -8.90 1.09
N VAL A 207 -15.38 -8.23 1.08
CA VAL A 207 -15.53 -6.88 0.55
C VAL A 207 -14.93 -5.85 1.50
N TRP A 208 -15.17 -5.98 2.82
CA TRP A 208 -14.62 -5.04 3.81
C TRP A 208 -13.10 -5.08 3.85
N GLU A 209 -12.51 -6.28 3.80
CA GLU A 209 -11.07 -6.44 3.73
C GLU A 209 -10.48 -5.77 2.48
N ARG A 210 -11.15 -5.92 1.32
CA ARG A 210 -10.74 -5.26 0.07
C ARG A 210 -10.93 -3.76 0.07
N ILE A 211 -11.96 -3.24 0.71
CA ILE A 211 -12.09 -1.79 0.92
C ILE A 211 -10.86 -1.27 1.68
N GLY A 212 -10.40 -2.01 2.69
CA GLY A 212 -9.12 -1.77 3.36
C GLY A 212 -7.95 -1.80 2.37
N MET A 213 -7.73 -2.93 1.71
CA MET A 213 -6.50 -3.14 0.92
C MET A 213 -6.47 -2.27 -0.34
N TYR A 214 -7.54 -2.26 -1.12
CA TYR A 214 -7.60 -1.53 -2.39
C TYR A 214 -7.53 -0.03 -2.19
N ALA A 215 -7.99 0.51 -1.06
CA ALA A 215 -7.80 1.92 -0.74
C ALA A 215 -6.31 2.29 -0.70
N ILE A 216 -5.46 1.50 -0.04
CA ILE A 216 -4.02 1.82 0.00
C ILE A 216 -3.34 1.58 -1.35
N ILE A 217 -3.73 0.52 -2.07
CA ILE A 217 -3.20 0.21 -3.41
C ILE A 217 -3.53 1.30 -4.44
N VAL A 218 -4.77 1.79 -4.44
CA VAL A 218 -5.17 2.91 -5.31
C VAL A 218 -4.41 4.18 -4.92
N TRP A 219 -4.22 4.43 -3.62
CA TRP A 219 -3.47 5.57 -3.14
C TRP A 219 -2.01 5.53 -3.59
N GLU A 220 -1.28 4.43 -3.38
CA GLU A 220 0.14 4.34 -3.70
C GLU A 220 0.41 4.43 -5.21
N ILE A 221 -0.40 3.75 -6.03
CA ILE A 221 -0.29 3.83 -7.49
C ILE A 221 -0.59 5.25 -7.96
N GLY A 222 -1.72 5.83 -7.51
CA GLY A 222 -2.14 7.17 -7.92
C GLY A 222 -1.17 8.26 -7.47
N TYR A 223 -0.68 8.17 -6.24
CA TYR A 223 0.29 9.11 -5.69
C TYR A 223 1.65 8.96 -6.38
N GLY A 224 2.12 7.74 -6.64
CA GLY A 224 3.31 7.49 -7.44
C GLY A 224 3.21 8.06 -8.86
N ALA A 225 2.11 7.81 -9.57
CA ALA A 225 1.88 8.33 -10.92
C ALA A 225 1.91 9.86 -10.96
N LEU A 226 1.30 10.50 -9.97
CA LEU A 226 1.30 11.95 -9.80
C LEU A 226 2.70 12.53 -9.55
N LEU A 227 3.57 11.82 -8.82
CA LEU A 227 4.96 12.25 -8.62
C LEU A 227 5.73 12.23 -9.93
N LEU A 228 5.58 11.16 -10.73
CA LEU A 228 6.21 11.06 -12.05
C LEU A 228 5.69 12.13 -13.01
N SER A 229 4.39 12.41 -13.01
CA SER A 229 3.80 13.41 -13.91
C SER A 229 4.36 14.80 -13.64
N ARG A 230 4.64 15.14 -12.37
CA ARG A 230 5.18 16.44 -11.97
C ARG A 230 6.68 16.59 -12.21
N LEU A 231 7.44 15.50 -12.10
CA LEU A 231 8.85 15.51 -12.48
C LEU A 231 9.03 15.85 -13.97
N ARG A 232 8.13 15.37 -14.83
CA ARG A 232 8.14 15.69 -16.28
C ARG A 232 7.82 17.16 -16.58
N THR A 233 6.93 17.79 -15.81
CA THR A 233 6.56 19.20 -16.05
C THR A 233 7.63 20.20 -15.64
N HIS A 234 8.61 19.79 -14.82
CA HIS A 234 9.70 20.66 -14.36
C HIS A 234 10.98 20.55 -15.21
N THR A 235 11.03 19.72 -16.27
CA THR A 235 12.13 19.71 -17.22
C THR A 235 11.98 20.86 -18.22
N PRO A 236 12.86 21.88 -18.24
CA PRO A 236 12.74 23.00 -19.17
C PRO A 236 12.92 22.52 -20.62
N LEU A 237 12.09 23.01 -21.55
CA LEU A 237 12.16 22.70 -22.99
C LEU A 237 13.47 23.14 -23.67
N SER A 238 14.36 23.87 -22.97
CA SER A 238 15.59 24.42 -23.53
C SER A 238 16.66 23.37 -23.89
N ASP A 239 16.58 22.14 -23.36
CA ASP A 239 17.55 21.07 -23.69
C ASP A 239 17.22 20.31 -24.98
N ARG A 240 16.00 20.45 -25.53
CA ARG A 240 15.63 19.79 -26.79
C ARG A 240 16.12 20.53 -28.04
N SER A 241 16.41 21.82 -27.93
CA SER A 241 16.91 22.64 -29.04
C SER A 241 18.43 22.54 -29.24
N ALA A 242 19.19 22.07 -28.25
CA ALA A 242 20.65 21.97 -28.33
C ALA A 242 21.14 20.65 -28.97
N THR A 243 20.28 19.64 -29.07
CA THR A 243 20.60 18.33 -29.67
C THR A 243 20.15 18.19 -31.13
N ALA A 244 19.45 19.18 -31.68
CA ALA A 244 18.99 19.19 -33.07
C ALA A 244 19.86 20.03 -34.02
N LEU A 245 21.00 20.55 -33.54
CA LEU A 245 21.92 21.41 -34.31
C LEU A 245 23.38 20.89 -34.35
N ASN A 246 23.60 19.60 -34.09
CA ASN A 246 24.88 18.94 -34.36
C ASN A 246 24.68 17.76 -35.30
#